data_AF-A0A6C0FRW4-F1
#
_entry.id   AF-A0A6C0FRW4-F1
#
_cell.length_a   1.000
_cell.length_b   1.000
_cell.length_c   1.000
_cell.angle_alpha   90.00
_cell.angle_beta   90.00
_cell.angle_gamma   90.00
#
_symmetry.space_group_name_H-M   'P 1'
#
loop_
_entity.id
_entity.type
_entity.pdbx_description
1 polymer ?
#
loop_
_entity_poly.entity_id
_entity_poly.type
_entity_poly.pdbx_seq_one_letter_code
_entity_poly.pdbx_strand_id
1 'polypeptide(L)'
;MIFQKFKIVLVSILLVLFVLFLVFFTYKMMKDNHLDSQYVSGLLGSIVGGVFTLTSVWLTTELQEVKKSFDGLPIKIRKLSQLSNVLWRLKEEVGQDNVSDINKLNSELLDLAAEIDGKTYSSVLTLRELLLKYYYENINCRDNRNDFGEHVLIKTEEYISLKSRVYEMILEKYKNIIGYEELLTNKYK
;
A
#
# COMPACT_ATOMS: atom_id res chain seq x y z
N MET A 1 0.53 -15.08 9.53
CA MET A 1 -0.14 -14.50 10.73
C MET A 1 -0.14 -15.41 11.96
N ILE A 2 -0.46 -16.71 11.85
CA ILE A 2 -0.52 -17.65 13.00
C ILE A 2 0.85 -17.82 13.69
N PHE A 3 1.92 -17.98 12.93
CA PHE A 3 3.29 -18.12 13.46
C PHE A 3 3.80 -16.91 14.25
N GLN A 4 3.32 -15.71 13.93
CA GLN A 4 3.73 -14.48 14.60
C GLN A 4 3.05 -14.34 15.97
N LYS A 5 1.76 -14.72 16.06
CA LYS A 5 1.02 -14.83 17.32
C LYS A 5 1.64 -15.87 18.26
N PHE A 6 2.08 -17.00 17.73
CA PHE A 6 2.73 -18.05 18.52
C PHE A 6 4.05 -17.59 19.17
N LYS A 7 4.89 -16.85 18.43
CA LYS A 7 6.14 -16.28 18.97
C LYS A 7 5.89 -15.28 20.10
N ILE A 8 4.88 -14.43 19.96
CA ILE A 8 4.51 -13.44 20.99
C ILE A 8 4.08 -14.15 22.27
N VAL A 9 3.22 -15.17 22.17
CA VAL A 9 2.76 -15.95 23.34
C VAL A 9 3.93 -16.63 24.05
N LEU A 10 4.88 -17.23 23.30
CA LEU A 10 6.04 -17.90 23.86
C LEU A 10 6.96 -16.94 24.63
N VAL A 11 7.22 -15.75 24.07
CA VAL A 11 8.03 -14.70 24.71
C VAL A 11 7.35 -14.19 25.98
N SER A 12 6.03 -13.99 25.96
CA SER A 12 5.26 -13.59 27.13
C SER A 12 5.31 -14.64 28.25
N ILE A 13 5.20 -15.94 27.91
CA ILE A 13 5.31 -17.03 28.88
C ILE A 13 6.72 -17.08 29.50
N LEU A 14 7.76 -16.96 28.68
CA LEU A 14 9.15 -16.90 29.15
C LEU A 14 9.39 -15.71 30.10
N LEU A 15 8.82 -14.55 29.78
CA LEU A 15 8.95 -13.35 30.61
C LEU A 15 8.24 -13.50 31.96
N VAL A 16 7.05 -14.10 31.97
CA VAL A 16 6.34 -14.43 33.22
C VAL A 16 7.10 -15.46 34.05
N LEU A 17 7.63 -16.51 33.44
CA LEU A 17 8.45 -17.52 34.11
C LEU A 17 9.73 -16.92 34.68
N PHE A 18 10.37 -15.99 33.96
CA PHE A 18 11.57 -15.30 34.42
C PHE A 18 11.27 -14.39 35.63
N VAL A 19 10.15 -13.66 35.61
CA VAL A 19 9.72 -12.85 36.76
C VAL A 19 9.39 -13.75 37.96
N LEU A 20 8.66 -14.85 37.77
CA LEU A 20 8.37 -15.82 38.83
C LEU A 20 9.65 -16.43 39.41
N PHE A 21 10.62 -16.76 38.56
CA PHE A 21 11.93 -17.26 38.98
C PHE A 21 12.68 -16.22 39.81
N LEU A 22 12.73 -14.95 39.38
CA LEU A 22 13.36 -13.87 40.13
C LEU A 22 12.68 -13.65 41.49
N VAL A 23 11.35 -13.65 41.54
CA VAL A 23 10.59 -13.51 42.80
C VAL A 23 10.87 -14.68 43.74
N PHE A 24 10.84 -15.91 43.25
CA PHE A 24 11.12 -17.11 44.06
C PHE A 24 12.56 -17.14 44.55
N PHE A 25 13.53 -16.83 43.68
CA PHE A 25 14.94 -16.75 44.03
C PHE A 25 15.19 -15.69 45.09
N THR A 26 14.56 -14.52 44.96
CA THR A 26 14.66 -13.42 45.93
C THR A 26 14.02 -13.79 47.27
N TYR A 27 12.85 -14.44 47.26
CA TYR A 27 12.20 -14.93 48.48
C TYR A 27 13.06 -15.97 49.23
N LYS A 28 13.63 -16.93 48.49
CA LYS A 28 14.52 -17.95 49.06
C LYS A 28 15.78 -17.31 49.66
N MET A 29 16.38 -16.34 48.96
CA MET A 29 17.53 -15.58 49.45
C MET A 29 17.21 -14.74 50.70
N MET A 30 16.03 -14.12 50.80
CA MET A 30 15.60 -13.44 52.03
C MET A 30 15.47 -14.40 53.22
N LYS A 31 14.88 -15.57 52.98
CA LYS A 31 14.63 -16.57 54.03
C LYS A 31 15.92 -17.18 54.56
N ASP A 32 16.89 -17.43 53.69
CA ASP A 32 18.11 -18.17 54.03
C ASP A 32 19.25 -17.26 54.54
N ASN A 33 19.30 -15.97 54.14
CA ASN A 33 20.48 -15.11 54.35
C ASN A 33 20.25 -13.78 55.10
N HIS A 34 19.07 -13.52 55.69
CA HIS A 34 18.75 -12.23 56.35
C HIS A 34 19.09 -11.01 55.47
N LEU A 35 18.77 -11.09 54.18
CA LEU A 35 19.05 -10.03 53.22
C LEU A 35 18.25 -8.76 53.54
N ASP A 36 18.95 -7.62 53.54
CA ASP A 36 18.39 -6.29 53.79
C ASP A 36 17.20 -6.01 52.87
N SER A 37 16.09 -5.54 53.44
CA SER A 37 14.84 -5.28 52.70
C SER A 37 15.01 -4.30 51.53
N GLN A 38 16.07 -3.47 51.59
CA GLN A 38 16.48 -2.53 50.54
C GLN A 38 16.93 -3.22 49.24
N TYR A 39 17.56 -4.39 49.30
CA TYR A 39 17.97 -5.11 48.09
C TYR A 39 16.78 -5.69 47.35
N VAL A 40 15.77 -6.18 48.09
CA VAL A 40 14.55 -6.73 47.51
C VAL A 40 13.66 -5.64 46.92
N SER A 41 13.55 -4.49 47.60
CA SER A 41 12.84 -3.34 47.05
C SER A 41 13.54 -2.78 45.81
N GLY A 42 14.89 -2.77 45.78
CA GLY A 42 15.67 -2.38 44.60
C GLY A 42 15.48 -3.32 43.40
N LEU A 43 15.44 -4.63 43.63
CA LEU A 43 15.22 -5.63 42.58
C LEU A 43 13.79 -5.58 42.03
N LEU A 44 12.78 -5.47 42.91
CA LEU A 44 11.39 -5.28 42.50
C LEU A 44 11.20 -3.94 41.76
N GLY A 45 11.81 -2.86 42.24
CA GLY A 45 11.80 -1.56 41.58
C GLY A 45 12.43 -1.61 40.18
N SER A 46 13.52 -2.37 40.01
CA SER A 46 14.17 -2.57 38.72
C SER A 46 13.30 -3.39 37.75
N ILE A 47 12.62 -4.44 38.23
CA ILE A 47 11.68 -5.22 37.42
C ILE A 47 10.49 -4.35 36.97
N VAL A 48 9.86 -3.64 37.90
CA VAL A 48 8.71 -2.76 37.60
C VAL A 48 9.13 -1.65 36.65
N GLY A 49 10.27 -1.00 36.88
CA GLY A 49 10.81 0.03 36.00
C GLY A 49 11.15 -0.50 34.60
N GLY A 50 11.70 -1.71 34.51
CA GLY A 50 11.98 -2.38 33.23
C GLY A 50 10.71 -2.70 32.43
N VAL A 51 9.70 -3.28 33.08
CA VAL A 51 8.40 -3.56 32.45
C VAL A 51 7.73 -2.26 32.00
N PHE A 52 7.73 -1.22 32.85
CA PHE A 52 7.18 0.08 32.51
C PHE A 52 7.86 0.67 31.27
N THR A 53 9.20 0.68 31.25
CA THR A 53 10.00 1.18 30.11
C THR A 53 9.67 0.44 28.82
N LEU A 54 9.60 -0.90 28.84
CA LEU A 54 9.27 -1.71 27.66
C LEU A 54 7.85 -1.42 27.16
N THR A 55 6.86 -1.33 28.07
CA THR A 55 5.49 -0.99 27.69
C THR A 55 5.37 0.43 27.12
N SER A 56 6.10 1.39 27.68
CA SER A 56 6.13 2.77 27.16
C SER A 56 6.78 2.85 25.78
N VAL A 57 7.88 2.14 25.54
CA VAL A 57 8.52 2.08 24.22
C VAL A 57 7.57 1.44 23.21
N TRP A 58 6.97 0.30 23.54
CA TRP A 58 6.02 -0.39 22.65
C TRP A 58 4.82 0.51 22.29
N LEU A 59 4.20 1.14 23.29
CA LEU A 59 3.10 2.07 23.08
C LEU A 59 3.51 3.28 22.22
N THR A 60 4.71 3.82 22.45
CA THR A 60 5.23 4.95 21.66
C THR A 60 5.45 4.55 20.21
N THR A 61 6.02 3.37 19.96
CA THR A 61 6.22 2.85 18.59
C THR A 61 4.89 2.63 17.89
N GLU A 62 3.91 2.01 18.55
CA GLU A 62 2.57 1.79 17.98
C GLU A 62 1.86 3.11 17.67
N LEU A 63 1.93 4.09 18.59
CA LEU A 63 1.40 5.43 18.36
C LEU A 63 2.11 6.15 17.21
N GLN A 64 3.42 5.98 17.05
CA GLN A 64 4.17 6.54 15.92
C GLN A 64 3.76 5.89 14.59
N GLU A 65 3.55 4.58 14.55
CA GLU A 65 3.08 3.88 13.35
C GLU A 65 1.67 4.32 12.96
N VAL A 66 0.76 4.42 13.94
CA VAL A 66 -0.59 4.95 13.74
C VAL A 66 -0.53 6.38 13.24
N LYS A 67 0.23 7.26 13.91
CA LYS A 67 0.39 8.66 13.51
C LYS A 67 0.96 8.78 12.10
N LYS A 68 1.98 8.02 11.74
CA LYS A 68 2.55 8.00 10.39
C LYS A 68 1.54 7.54 9.34
N SER A 69 0.69 6.57 9.68
CA SER A 69 -0.40 6.14 8.81
C SER A 69 -1.43 7.26 8.61
N PHE A 70 -1.78 8.00 9.66
CA PHE A 70 -2.75 9.11 9.58
C PHE A 70 -2.18 10.35 8.86
N ASP A 71 -0.95 10.76 9.19
CA ASP A 71 -0.28 11.92 8.58
C ASP A 71 -0.07 11.72 7.06
N GLY A 72 0.04 10.46 6.59
CA GLY A 72 0.15 10.12 5.18
C GLY A 72 -1.17 10.09 4.40
N LEU A 73 -2.33 10.07 5.07
CA LEU A 73 -3.64 9.96 4.41
C LEU A 73 -3.97 11.13 3.47
N PRO A 74 -3.77 12.41 3.86
CA PRO A 74 -4.09 13.54 2.96
C PRO A 74 -3.27 13.49 1.67
N ILE A 75 -1.98 13.14 1.77
CA ILE A 75 -1.10 12.98 0.60
C ILE A 75 -1.61 11.84 -0.27
N LYS A 76 -1.98 10.71 0.34
CA LYS A 76 -2.51 9.54 -0.37
C LYS A 76 -3.82 9.84 -1.11
N ILE A 77 -4.76 10.53 -0.45
CA ILE A 77 -6.03 10.98 -1.04
C ILE A 77 -5.76 11.91 -2.23
N ARG A 78 -4.88 12.90 -2.07
CA ARG A 78 -4.51 13.82 -3.16
C ARG A 78 -3.94 13.08 -4.37
N LYS A 79 -3.05 12.10 -4.15
CA LYS A 79 -2.48 11.29 -5.24
C LYS A 79 -3.52 10.40 -5.91
N LEU A 80 -4.46 9.82 -5.16
CA LEU A 80 -5.59 9.07 -5.74
C LEU A 80 -6.46 9.96 -6.63
N SER A 81 -6.75 11.18 -6.19
CA SER A 81 -7.48 12.17 -6.98
C SER A 81 -6.74 12.58 -8.25
N GLN A 82 -5.42 12.75 -8.19
CA GLN A 82 -4.59 12.97 -9.38
C GLN A 82 -4.64 11.76 -10.33
N LEU A 83 -4.53 10.56 -9.79
CA LEU A 83 -4.55 9.31 -10.57
C LEU A 83 -5.90 9.09 -11.26
N SER A 84 -7.03 9.42 -10.62
CA SER A 84 -8.36 9.34 -11.23
C SER A 84 -8.52 10.35 -12.37
N ASN A 85 -8.00 11.57 -12.22
CA ASN A 85 -7.97 12.57 -13.30
C ASN A 85 -7.16 12.11 -14.52
N VAL A 86 -5.99 11.48 -14.30
CA VAL A 86 -5.17 10.93 -15.39
C VAL A 86 -5.90 9.79 -16.11
N LEU A 87 -6.56 8.89 -15.38
CA LEU A 87 -7.39 7.83 -16.00
C LEU A 87 -8.55 8.42 -16.82
N TRP A 88 -9.18 9.48 -16.35
CA TRP A 88 -10.25 10.14 -17.10
C TRP A 88 -9.75 10.75 -18.41
N ARG A 89 -8.62 11.46 -18.38
CA ARG A 89 -7.98 11.99 -19.59
C ARG A 89 -7.56 10.87 -20.53
N LEU A 90 -6.97 9.79 -20.00
CA LEU A 90 -6.55 8.63 -20.79
C LEU A 90 -7.72 8.00 -21.55
N LYS A 91 -8.89 7.90 -20.91
CA LYS A 91 -10.14 7.45 -21.54
C LYS A 91 -10.55 8.34 -22.72
N GLU A 92 -10.46 9.67 -22.56
CA GLU A 92 -10.79 10.62 -23.63
C GLU A 92 -9.83 10.47 -24.82
N GLU A 93 -8.52 10.38 -24.56
CA GLU A 93 -7.50 10.22 -25.60
C GLU A 93 -7.61 8.87 -26.34
N VAL A 94 -7.93 7.78 -25.64
CA VAL A 94 -8.25 6.48 -26.28
C VAL A 94 -9.50 6.61 -27.16
N GLY A 95 -10.50 7.38 -26.72
CA GLY A 95 -11.68 7.69 -27.53
C GLY A 95 -11.33 8.39 -28.86
N GLN A 96 -10.34 9.28 -28.83
CA GLN A 96 -9.89 10.09 -29.96
C GLN A 96 -8.76 9.46 -30.79
N ASP A 97 -8.27 8.27 -30.42
CA ASP A 97 -7.15 7.58 -31.07
C ASP A 97 -5.83 8.41 -31.09
N ASN A 98 -5.62 9.24 -30.05
CA ASN A 98 -4.45 10.13 -29.92
C ASN A 98 -3.26 9.42 -29.22
N VAL A 99 -2.57 8.57 -29.98
CA VAL A 99 -1.46 7.72 -29.49
C VAL A 99 -0.34 8.47 -28.76
N SER A 100 -0.02 9.70 -29.17
CA SER A 100 1.04 10.50 -28.53
C SER A 100 0.69 10.80 -27.07
N ASP A 101 -0.53 11.28 -26.82
CA ASP A 101 -0.91 11.74 -25.49
C ASP A 101 -1.30 10.59 -24.58
N ILE A 102 -1.83 9.48 -25.12
CA ILE A 102 -2.01 8.22 -24.37
C ILE A 102 -0.66 7.76 -23.78
N ASN A 103 0.47 7.92 -24.48
CA ASN A 103 1.78 7.43 -24.01
C ASN A 103 2.32 8.29 -22.86
N LYS A 104 2.14 9.61 -22.96
CA LYS A 104 2.49 10.54 -21.88
C LYS A 104 1.64 10.25 -20.63
N LEU A 105 0.33 10.13 -20.81
CA LEU A 105 -0.62 9.85 -19.73
C LEU A 105 -0.35 8.50 -19.07
N ASN A 106 0.00 7.46 -19.85
CA ASN A 106 0.35 6.15 -19.29
C ASN A 106 1.62 6.19 -18.43
N SER A 107 2.61 7.03 -18.79
CA SER A 107 3.82 7.20 -17.97
C SER A 107 3.49 7.93 -16.67
N GLU A 108 2.74 9.04 -16.75
CA GLU A 108 2.24 9.80 -15.60
C GLU A 108 1.40 8.91 -14.65
N LEU A 109 0.56 8.04 -15.22
CA LEU A 109 -0.27 7.10 -14.48
C LEU A 109 0.56 6.11 -13.66
N LEU A 110 1.65 5.58 -14.24
CA LEU A 110 2.53 4.62 -13.55
C LEU A 110 3.33 5.27 -12.43
N ASP A 111 3.84 6.48 -12.67
CA ASP A 111 4.61 7.25 -11.68
C ASP A 111 3.73 7.59 -10.47
N LEU A 112 2.53 8.12 -10.71
CA LEU A 112 1.55 8.40 -9.65
C LEU A 112 1.13 7.13 -8.90
N ALA A 113 0.94 6.01 -9.59
CA ALA A 113 0.56 4.76 -8.96
C ALA A 113 1.67 4.17 -8.06
N ALA A 114 2.93 4.26 -8.50
CA ALA A 114 4.10 3.84 -7.72
C ALA A 114 4.27 4.66 -6.44
N GLU A 115 3.89 5.93 -6.51
CA GLU A 115 3.92 6.89 -5.42
C GLU A 115 2.83 6.74 -4.35
N ILE A 116 1.80 5.91 -4.61
CA ILE A 116 0.68 5.63 -3.69
C ILE A 116 0.96 4.36 -2.88
N ASP A 117 1.05 3.21 -3.55
CA ASP A 117 1.41 1.92 -2.97
C ASP A 117 1.59 0.84 -4.07
N GLY A 118 2.23 -0.27 -3.72
CA GLY A 118 2.49 -1.37 -4.66
C GLY A 118 1.23 -2.05 -5.21
N LYS A 119 0.10 -1.99 -4.50
CA LYS A 119 -1.17 -2.59 -4.96
C LYS A 119 -1.78 -1.74 -6.08
N THR A 120 -1.78 -0.42 -5.91
CA THR A 120 -2.22 0.54 -6.90
C THR A 120 -1.35 0.46 -8.15
N TYR A 121 -0.03 0.40 -7.97
CA TYR A 121 0.93 0.21 -9.07
C TYR A 121 0.66 -1.06 -9.87
N SER A 122 0.53 -2.22 -9.20
CA SER A 122 0.24 -3.49 -9.87
C SER A 122 -1.09 -3.47 -10.63
N SER A 123 -2.12 -2.83 -10.05
CA SER A 123 -3.42 -2.65 -10.72
C SER A 123 -3.29 -1.85 -12.01
N VAL A 124 -2.52 -0.76 -12.00
CA VAL A 124 -2.26 0.08 -13.17
C VAL A 124 -1.38 -0.62 -14.21
N LEU A 125 -0.42 -1.45 -13.80
CA LEU A 125 0.47 -2.15 -14.71
C LEU A 125 -0.29 -3.05 -15.70
N THR A 126 -1.38 -3.68 -15.26
CA THR A 126 -2.24 -4.50 -16.15
C THR A 126 -2.88 -3.69 -17.28
N LEU A 127 -3.19 -2.40 -17.05
CA LEU A 127 -3.68 -1.51 -18.09
C LEU A 127 -2.59 -1.18 -19.11
N ARG A 128 -1.33 -1.03 -18.68
CA ARG A 128 -0.19 -0.79 -19.57
C ARG A 128 -0.05 -1.90 -20.61
N GLU A 129 -0.16 -3.16 -20.20
CA GLU A 129 -0.06 -4.29 -21.13
C GLU A 129 -1.12 -4.23 -22.24
N LEU A 130 -2.34 -3.84 -21.88
CA LEU A 130 -3.44 -3.71 -22.82
C LEU A 130 -3.27 -2.48 -23.73
N LEU A 131 -2.79 -1.36 -23.20
CA LEU A 131 -2.43 -0.17 -23.99
C LEU A 131 -1.33 -0.47 -25.00
N LEU A 132 -0.30 -1.22 -24.61
CA LEU A 132 0.76 -1.67 -25.53
C LEU A 132 0.20 -2.45 -26.71
N LYS A 133 -0.71 -3.40 -26.46
CA LYS A 133 -1.40 -4.13 -27.55
C LYS A 133 -2.20 -3.17 -28.43
N TYR A 134 -2.92 -2.23 -27.84
CA TYR A 134 -3.68 -1.23 -28.58
C TYR A 134 -2.77 -0.34 -29.46
N TYR A 135 -1.59 0.04 -28.98
CA TYR A 135 -0.63 0.79 -29.79
C TYR A 135 -0.12 0.01 -31.00
N TYR A 136 0.27 -1.25 -30.79
CA TYR A 136 0.72 -2.10 -31.90
C TYR A 136 -0.37 -2.23 -32.96
N GLU A 137 -1.61 -2.45 -32.53
CA GLU A 137 -2.72 -2.59 -33.45
C GLU A 137 -3.07 -1.28 -34.18
N ASN A 138 -2.96 -0.14 -33.48
CA ASN A 138 -3.14 1.18 -34.10
C ASN A 138 -2.10 1.45 -35.20
N ILE A 139 -0.85 1.03 -34.99
CA ILE A 139 0.23 1.15 -36.00
C ILE A 139 -0.07 0.24 -37.20
N ASN A 140 -0.40 -1.03 -36.97
CA ASN A 140 -0.72 -1.99 -38.03
C ASN A 140 -1.90 -1.52 -38.90
N CYS A 141 -2.93 -0.93 -38.27
CA CYS A 141 -4.10 -0.42 -38.97
C CYS A 141 -3.82 0.83 -39.83
N ARG A 142 -2.76 1.61 -39.51
CA ARG A 142 -2.36 2.82 -40.25
C ARG A 142 -1.44 2.52 -41.44
N ASP A 143 -0.89 1.32 -41.58
CA ASP A 143 0.07 1.03 -42.66
C ASP A 143 -0.59 0.90 -44.04
N ASN A 144 -1.92 1.02 -44.11
CA ASN A 144 -2.67 1.11 -45.35
C ASN A 144 -2.62 2.55 -45.90
N ARG A 145 -2.20 2.69 -47.16
CA ARG A 145 -2.21 3.97 -47.87
C ARG A 145 -3.52 4.13 -48.65
N ASN A 146 -4.11 5.32 -48.61
CA ASN A 146 -5.19 5.68 -49.53
C ASN A 146 -4.64 5.87 -50.95
N ASP A 147 -5.54 6.14 -51.90
CA ASP A 147 -5.18 6.43 -53.31
C ASP A 147 -4.23 7.63 -53.48
N PHE A 148 -4.09 8.46 -52.44
CA PHE A 148 -3.17 9.61 -52.40
C PHE A 148 -1.83 9.31 -51.69
N GLY A 149 -1.62 8.06 -51.25
CA GLY A 149 -0.40 7.65 -50.55
C GLY A 149 -0.34 8.01 -49.07
N GLU A 150 -1.42 8.55 -48.50
CA GLU A 150 -1.49 8.91 -47.07
C GLU A 150 -1.86 7.69 -46.23
N HIS A 151 -1.24 7.57 -45.07
CA HIS A 151 -1.56 6.53 -44.08
C HIS A 151 -2.96 6.76 -43.49
N VAL A 152 -3.89 5.84 -43.75
CA VAL A 152 -5.26 5.88 -43.23
C VAL A 152 -5.47 4.75 -42.25
N LEU A 153 -6.05 5.07 -41.08
CA LEU A 153 -6.43 4.07 -40.10
C LEU A 153 -7.64 3.27 -40.62
N ILE A 154 -7.42 2.02 -41.05
CA ILE A 154 -8.51 1.08 -41.34
C ILE A 154 -8.89 0.37 -40.06
N LYS A 155 -10.10 0.64 -39.56
CA LYS A 155 -10.59 0.06 -38.30
C LYS A 155 -11.04 -1.38 -38.53
N THR A 156 -10.18 -2.34 -38.21
CA THR A 156 -10.54 -3.77 -38.18
C THR A 156 -11.48 -4.07 -37.02
N GLU A 157 -12.23 -5.17 -37.08
CA GLU A 157 -13.05 -5.63 -35.94
C GLU A 157 -12.20 -5.88 -34.70
N GLU A 158 -10.99 -6.38 -34.89
CA GLU A 158 -10.03 -6.66 -33.83
C GLU A 158 -9.58 -5.36 -33.13
N TYR A 159 -9.30 -4.31 -33.91
CA TYR A 159 -9.01 -2.97 -33.40
C TYR A 159 -10.17 -2.39 -32.58
N ILE A 160 -11.40 -2.48 -33.09
CA ILE A 160 -12.59 -1.96 -32.41
C ILE A 160 -12.84 -2.70 -31.09
N SER A 161 -12.71 -4.03 -31.09
CA SER A 161 -12.83 -4.87 -29.90
C SER A 161 -11.77 -4.53 -28.86
N LEU A 162 -10.51 -4.38 -29.28
CA LEU A 162 -9.41 -4.02 -28.41
C LEU A 162 -9.58 -2.62 -27.80
N LYS A 163 -9.99 -1.63 -28.60
CA LYS A 163 -10.30 -0.27 -28.15
C LYS A 163 -11.38 -0.28 -27.08
N SER A 164 -12.47 -1.02 -27.29
CA SER A 164 -13.56 -1.16 -26.30
C SER A 164 -13.06 -1.79 -25.00
N ARG A 165 -12.24 -2.85 -25.09
CA ARG A 165 -11.66 -3.51 -23.91
C ARG A 165 -10.73 -2.59 -23.12
N VAL A 166 -9.91 -1.77 -23.79
CA VAL A 166 -9.07 -0.74 -23.15
C VAL A 166 -9.95 0.27 -22.42
N TYR A 167 -10.98 0.76 -23.09
CA TYR A 167 -11.90 1.74 -22.54
C TYR A 167 -12.62 1.23 -21.28
N GLU A 168 -13.14 0.01 -21.31
CA GLU A 168 -13.78 -0.64 -20.17
C GLU A 168 -12.81 -0.81 -18.99
N MET A 169 -11.58 -1.25 -19.27
CA MET A 169 -10.57 -1.42 -18.23
C MET A 169 -10.18 -0.09 -17.57
N ILE A 170 -10.07 0.99 -18.34
CA ILE A 170 -9.83 2.33 -17.78
C ILE A 170 -10.99 2.73 -16.87
N LEU A 171 -12.24 2.53 -17.30
CA LEU A 171 -13.42 2.86 -16.50
C LEU A 171 -13.51 2.03 -15.21
N GLU A 172 -13.20 0.74 -15.28
CA GLU A 172 -13.15 -0.14 -14.10
C GLU A 172 -12.11 0.37 -13.09
N LYS A 173 -10.90 0.67 -13.55
CA LYS A 173 -9.81 1.18 -12.69
C LYS A 173 -10.16 2.54 -12.11
N TYR A 174 -10.79 3.42 -12.89
CA TYR A 174 -11.27 4.72 -12.43
C TYR A 174 -12.28 4.60 -11.30
N LYS A 175 -13.31 3.75 -11.46
CA LYS A 175 -14.32 3.48 -10.41
C LYS A 175 -13.68 2.93 -9.14
N ASN A 176 -12.72 2.00 -9.29
CA ASN A 176 -12.03 1.40 -8.15
C ASN A 176 -11.20 2.44 -7.37
N ILE A 177 -10.54 3.38 -8.06
CA ILE A 177 -9.76 4.44 -7.42
C ILE A 177 -10.65 5.42 -6.69
N ILE A 178 -11.76 5.86 -7.29
CA ILE A 178 -12.72 6.75 -6.62
C ILE A 178 -13.30 6.08 -5.38
N GLY A 179 -13.76 4.82 -5.50
CA GLY A 179 -14.28 4.09 -4.34
C GLY A 179 -13.23 3.95 -3.23
N TYR A 180 -11.94 3.79 -3.59
CA TYR A 180 -10.88 3.76 -2.60
C TYR A 180 -10.62 5.12 -1.95
N GLU A 181 -10.63 6.21 -2.73
CA GLU A 181 -10.51 7.58 -2.26
C GLU A 181 -11.63 7.95 -1.27
N GLU A 182 -12.88 7.61 -1.58
CA GLU A 182 -14.05 7.84 -0.72
C GLU A 182 -13.92 7.08 0.61
N LEU A 183 -13.49 5.82 0.57
CA LEU A 183 -13.26 5.00 1.76
C LEU A 183 -12.19 5.61 2.67
N LEU A 184 -11.11 6.15 2.11
CA LEU A 184 -10.05 6.81 2.89
C LEU A 184 -10.51 8.16 3.44
N THR A 185 -11.26 8.93 2.65
CA THR A 185 -11.82 10.23 3.05
C THR A 185 -12.80 10.07 4.22
N ASN A 186 -13.65 9.04 4.18
CA ASN A 186 -14.58 8.73 5.28
C ASN A 186 -13.88 8.25 6.55
N LYS A 187 -12.71 7.60 6.44
CA LYS A 187 -11.89 7.21 7.60
C LYS A 187 -11.13 8.38 8.22
N TYR A 188 -10.93 9.46 7.46
CA TYR A 188 -10.22 10.66 7.91
C TYR A 188 -11.13 11.65 8.65
N LYS A 189 -12.44 11.63 8.37
CA LYS A 189 -13.45 12.40 9.09
C LYS A 189 -13.76 11.78 10.45
#